data_AF-A0A4R7JTY2-F1
#
_entry.id   AF-A0A4R7JTY2-F1
#
_cell.length_a   1.000
_cell.length_b   1.000
_cell.length_c   1.000
_cell.angle_alpha   90.00
_cell.angle_beta   90.00
_cell.angle_gamma   90.00
#
_symmetry.space_group_name_H-M   'P 1'
#
loop_
_entity.id
_entity.type
_entity.pdbx_description
1 polymer ?
#
loop_
_entity_poly.entity_id
_entity_poly.type
_entity_poly.pdbx_seq_one_letter_code
_entity_poly.pdbx_strand_id
1 'polypeptide(L)'
;MEARNVDCEDPADRITGERRLWAEALGQLLRDGIAHWKGKQGASGGATPTDLEQAFDDLCRAGPMTRYVCDRLEVDAQTVAEQFIRYLEAH
;
A
#
# COMPACT_ATOMS: atom_id res chain seq x y z
N MET A 1 4.98 -30.54 33.58
CA MET A 1 3.68 -29.99 33.11
C MET A 1 3.93 -28.52 32.82
N GLU A 2 4.48 -28.21 31.64
CA GLU A 2 4.74 -26.83 31.22
C GLU A 2 3.48 -26.26 30.60
N ALA A 3 2.84 -25.33 31.31
CA ALA A 3 1.81 -24.49 30.74
C ALA A 3 2.48 -23.59 29.70
N ARG A 4 2.22 -23.87 28.42
CA ARG A 4 2.59 -22.99 27.31
C ARG A 4 1.92 -21.63 27.57
N ASN A 5 2.71 -20.57 27.64
CA ASN A 5 2.20 -19.21 27.55
C ASN A 5 1.42 -19.10 26.25
N VAL A 6 0.09 -19.11 26.38
CA VAL A 6 -0.79 -18.69 25.30
C VAL A 6 -0.70 -17.18 25.35
N ASP A 7 0.14 -16.60 24.50
CA ASP A 7 0.05 -15.18 24.16
C ASP A 7 -1.34 -14.96 23.58
N CYS A 8 -2.31 -14.66 24.44
CA CYS A 8 -3.58 -14.08 24.06
C CYS A 8 -3.25 -12.65 23.61
N GLU A 9 -2.74 -12.50 22.38
CA GLU A 9 -2.64 -11.19 21.74
C GLU A 9 -4.00 -10.51 21.85
N ASP A 10 -4.01 -9.32 22.46
CA ASP A 10 -5.23 -8.55 22.62
C ASP A 10 -5.83 -8.32 21.22
N PRO A 11 -7.12 -8.64 21.00
CA PRO A 11 -7.74 -8.49 19.70
C PRO A 11 -7.64 -7.05 19.16
N ALA A 12 -7.56 -6.04 20.03
CA ALA A 12 -7.34 -4.65 19.62
C ALA A 12 -5.91 -4.38 19.14
N ASP A 13 -4.90 -5.05 19.71
CA ASP A 13 -3.50 -4.95 19.27
C ASP A 13 -3.33 -5.58 17.87
N ARG A 14 -3.96 -6.74 17.66
CA ARG A 14 -3.99 -7.41 16.35
C ARG A 14 -4.66 -6.56 15.27
N ILE A 15 -5.80 -5.92 15.57
CA ILE A 15 -6.49 -5.00 14.65
C ILE A 15 -5.60 -3.79 14.31
N THR A 16 -4.87 -3.27 15.30
CA THR A 16 -3.99 -2.10 15.11
C THR A 16 -2.74 -2.47 14.30
N GLY A 17 -2.14 -3.63 14.57
CA GLY A 17 -1.01 -4.16 13.81
C GLY A 17 -1.37 -4.43 12.35
N GLU A 18 -2.51 -5.05 12.10
CA GLU A 18 -2.98 -5.33 10.73
C GLU A 18 -3.25 -4.05 9.94
N ARG A 19 -3.98 -3.08 10.51
CA ARG A 19 -4.20 -1.79 9.83
C ARG A 19 -2.89 -1.07 9.53
N ARG A 20 -1.91 -1.13 10.44
CA ARG A 20 -0.58 -0.55 10.20
C ARG A 20 0.14 -1.21 9.03
N LEU A 21 0.08 -2.54 8.93
CA LEU A 21 0.67 -3.27 7.80
C LEU A 21 0.02 -2.86 6.47
N TRP A 22 -1.30 -2.74 6.42
CA TRP A 22 -1.99 -2.28 5.22
C TRP A 22 -1.68 -0.82 4.87
N ALA A 23 -1.47 0.04 5.88
CA ALA A 23 -1.06 1.43 5.65
C ALA A 23 0.35 1.49 5.05
N GLU A 24 1.28 0.66 5.52
CA GLU A 24 2.61 0.52 4.92
C GLU A 24 2.55 -0.06 3.50
N ALA A 25 1.66 -1.02 3.24
CA ALA A 25 1.44 -1.56 1.90
C ALA A 25 0.94 -0.49 0.93
N LEU A 26 -0.02 0.35 1.34
CA LEU A 26 -0.47 1.48 0.53
C LEU A 26 0.65 2.50 0.33
N GLY A 27 1.41 2.80 1.39
CA GLY A 27 2.57 3.68 1.34
C GLY A 27 3.63 3.18 0.35
N GLN A 28 3.86 1.86 0.30
CA GLN A 28 4.78 1.25 -0.66
C GLN A 28 4.25 1.36 -2.09
N LEU A 29 2.98 1.04 -2.32
CA LEU A 29 2.34 1.16 -3.63
C LEU A 29 2.48 2.58 -4.19
N LEU A 30 2.22 3.60 -3.36
CA LEU A 30 2.39 5.00 -3.70
C LEU A 30 3.86 5.35 -4.04
N ARG A 31 4.82 4.87 -3.26
CA ARG A 31 6.25 5.09 -3.53
C ARG A 31 6.68 4.47 -4.86
N ASP A 32 6.20 3.27 -5.17
CA ASP A 32 6.52 2.55 -6.40
C ASP A 32 5.93 3.26 -7.62
N GLY A 33 4.66 3.70 -7.54
CA GLY A 33 4.03 4.51 -8.57
C GLY A 33 4.75 5.84 -8.82
N ILE A 34 5.13 6.55 -7.75
CA ILE A 34 5.92 7.79 -7.87
C ILE A 34 7.30 7.51 -8.49
N ALA A 35 7.93 6.39 -8.12
CA ALA A 35 9.23 6.00 -8.66
C ALA A 35 9.14 5.73 -10.17
N HIS A 36 8.10 5.02 -10.63
CA HIS A 36 7.83 4.82 -12.05
C HIS A 36 7.67 6.16 -12.78
N TRP A 37 6.80 7.05 -12.27
CA TRP A 37 6.53 8.35 -12.89
C TRP A 37 7.79 9.22 -12.99
N LYS A 38 8.68 9.17 -12.00
CA LYS A 38 9.97 9.88 -12.01
C LYS A 38 11.05 9.21 -12.87
N GLY A 39 10.75 8.10 -13.55
CA GLY A 39 11.69 7.35 -14.36
C GLY A 39 12.80 6.67 -13.57
N LYS A 40 12.58 6.37 -12.28
CA LYS A 40 13.56 5.68 -11.44
C LYS A 40 13.50 4.17 -11.71
N GLN A 41 14.64 3.57 -12.05
CA GLN A 41 14.74 2.14 -12.38
C GLN A 41 14.91 1.23 -11.15
N GLY A 42 14.31 1.59 -10.02
CA GLY A 42 14.38 0.81 -8.79
C GLY A 42 13.78 1.59 -7.63
N ALA A 43 12.66 1.10 -7.12
CA ALA A 43 12.11 1.61 -5.87
C ALA A 43 12.70 0.88 -4.67
N SER A 44 12.47 1.45 -3.49
CA SER A 44 12.94 0.91 -2.21
C SER A 44 12.38 -0.52 -2.04
N GLY A 45 13.25 -1.53 -1.90
CA GLY A 45 12.83 -2.91 -1.60
C GLY A 45 13.04 -3.95 -2.72
N GLY A 46 13.68 -3.60 -3.84
CA GLY A 46 14.03 -4.58 -4.89
C GLY A 46 12.96 -4.80 -5.96
N ALA A 47 11.96 -3.93 -6.02
CA ALA A 47 10.94 -3.92 -7.07
C ALA A 47 11.57 -3.73 -8.46
N THR A 48 11.16 -4.55 -9.42
CA THR A 48 11.58 -4.48 -10.82
C THR A 48 10.88 -3.33 -11.54
N PRO A 49 11.41 -2.83 -12.68
CA PRO A 49 10.72 -1.81 -13.47
C PRO A 49 9.26 -2.17 -13.82
N THR A 50 8.99 -3.45 -14.07
CA THR A 50 7.64 -3.97 -14.34
C THR A 50 6.72 -3.83 -13.12
N ASP A 51 7.24 -4.11 -11.92
CA ASP A 51 6.45 -3.95 -10.68
C ASP A 51 6.08 -2.48 -10.46
N LEU A 52 7.00 -1.55 -10.76
CA LEU A 52 6.75 -0.11 -10.65
C LEU A 52 5.68 0.36 -11.64
N GLU A 53 5.74 -0.12 -12.88
CA GLU A 53 4.73 0.17 -13.91
C GLU A 53 3.35 -0.36 -13.49
N GLN A 54 3.29 -1.60 -12.99
CA GLN A 54 2.04 -2.18 -12.50
C GLN A 54 1.46 -1.42 -11.32
N ALA A 55 2.30 -1.01 -10.36
CA ALA A 55 1.87 -0.19 -9.22
C ALA A 55 1.32 1.16 -9.68
N PHE A 56 1.97 1.80 -10.65
CA PHE A 56 1.53 3.06 -11.23
C PHE A 56 0.18 2.94 -11.94
N ASP A 57 0.04 1.94 -12.81
CA ASP A 57 -1.19 1.67 -13.56
C ASP A 57 -2.37 1.33 -12.64
N ASP A 58 -2.10 0.57 -11.59
CA ASP A 58 -3.09 0.21 -10.58
C ASP A 58 -3.55 1.45 -9.79
N LEU A 59 -2.63 2.31 -9.35
CA LEU A 59 -2.99 3.57 -8.66
C LEU A 59 -3.80 4.52 -9.54
N CYS A 60 -3.41 4.71 -10.81
CA CYS A 60 -4.09 5.63 -11.72
C CYS A 60 -5.54 5.21 -12.03
N ARG A 61 -5.85 3.92 -11.97
CA ARG A 61 -7.17 3.37 -12.34
C ARG A 61 -7.98 2.88 -11.14
N ALA A 62 -7.50 3.11 -9.91
CA ALA A 62 -8.01 2.44 -8.71
C ALA A 62 -8.16 0.93 -8.97
N GLY A 63 -7.08 0.28 -9.39
CA GLY A 63 -7.02 -1.11 -9.80
C GLY A 63 -7.20 -2.10 -8.65
N PRO A 64 -7.11 -3.41 -8.93
CA PRO A 64 -7.34 -4.46 -7.95
C PRO A 64 -6.48 -4.33 -6.69
N MET A 65 -5.19 -3.96 -6.80
CA MET A 65 -4.32 -3.87 -5.63
C MET A 65 -4.65 -2.65 -4.76
N THR A 66 -4.89 -1.50 -5.38
CA THR A 66 -5.30 -0.26 -4.71
C THR A 66 -6.63 -0.47 -3.98
N ARG A 67 -7.63 -1.07 -4.65
CA ARG A 67 -8.91 -1.41 -4.01
C ARG A 67 -8.74 -2.38 -2.87
N TYR A 68 -7.93 -3.42 -3.05
CA TYR A 68 -7.69 -4.43 -2.03
C TYR A 68 -7.04 -3.83 -0.78
N VAL A 69 -6.05 -2.95 -0.91
CA VAL A 69 -5.42 -2.31 0.25
C VAL A 69 -6.33 -1.26 0.88
N CYS A 70 -7.04 -0.47 0.07
CA CYS A 70 -7.95 0.57 0.57
C CYS A 70 -9.14 -0.02 1.34
N ASP A 71 -9.69 -1.16 0.92
CA ASP A 71 -10.76 -1.88 1.63
C ASP A 71 -10.36 -2.24 3.07
N ARG A 72 -9.10 -2.65 3.28
CA ARG A 72 -8.55 -3.04 4.59
C ARG A 72 -8.28 -1.84 5.50
N LEU A 73 -8.16 -0.67 4.89
CA LEU A 73 -7.96 0.60 5.57
C LEU A 73 -9.27 1.37 5.80
N GLU A 74 -10.37 0.90 5.23
CA GLU A 74 -11.66 1.59 5.18
C GLU A 74 -11.55 2.96 4.48
N VAL A 75 -10.74 3.02 3.42
CA VAL A 75 -10.51 4.23 2.61
C VAL A 75 -11.13 4.02 1.22
N ASP A 76 -11.66 5.08 0.62
CA ASP A 76 -12.15 5.04 -0.75
C ASP A 76 -10.98 5.02 -1.76
N ALA A 77 -10.88 3.94 -2.52
CA ALA A 77 -9.83 3.75 -3.52
C ALA A 77 -9.91 4.79 -4.65
N GLN A 78 -11.11 5.27 -5.00
CA GLN A 78 -11.29 6.26 -6.05
C GLN A 78 -10.71 7.60 -5.61
N THR A 79 -11.01 8.03 -4.39
CA THR A 79 -10.39 9.21 -3.77
C THR A 79 -8.86 9.10 -3.75
N VAL A 80 -8.30 7.94 -3.39
CA VAL A 80 -6.84 7.73 -3.41
C VAL A 80 -6.26 7.91 -4.82
N ALA A 81 -6.87 7.32 -5.84
CA ALA A 81 -6.44 7.47 -7.23
C ALA A 81 -6.48 8.94 -7.69
N GLU A 82 -7.56 9.66 -7.36
CA GLU A 82 -7.69 11.09 -7.69
C GLU A 82 -6.62 11.94 -7.00
N GLN A 83 -6.36 11.70 -5.70
CA GLN A 83 -5.32 12.42 -4.98
C GLN A 83 -3.93 12.11 -5.52
N PHE A 84 -3.69 10.85 -5.91
CA PHE A 84 -2.45 10.44 -6.55
C PHE A 84 -2.23 11.20 -7.86
N ILE A 85 -3.23 11.23 -8.76
CA ILE A 85 -3.15 11.96 -10.03
C ILE A 85 -2.89 13.46 -9.78
N ARG A 86 -3.66 14.09 -8.88
CA ARG A 86 -3.45 15.50 -8.53
C ARG A 86 -2.05 15.78 -8.00
N TYR A 87 -1.50 14.85 -7.21
CA TYR A 87 -0.13 14.96 -6.72
C TYR A 87 0.88 14.94 -7.89
N LEU A 88 0.69 14.06 -8.88
CA LEU A 88 1.55 14.02 -10.07
C LEU A 88 1.44 15.27 -10.93
N GLU A 89 0.24 15.82 -11.10
CA GLU A 89 0.02 17.05 -11.88
C GLU A 89 0.63 18.30 -11.22
N ALA A 90 0.80 18.28 -9.90
CA ALA A 90 1.35 19.38 -9.14
C ALA A 90 2.90 19.40 -9.06
N HIS A 91 3.58 18.36 -9.54
CA HIS A 91 5.03 18.19 -9.43
C HIS A 91 5.69 17.94 -10.79
#